data_AF-A0A9Q0SHE9-F1
#
_entry.id   AF-A0A9Q0SHE9-F1
#
_cell.length_a   1.000
_cell.length_b   1.000
_cell.length_c   1.000
_cell.angle_alpha   90.00
_cell.angle_beta   90.00
_cell.angle_gamma   90.00
#
_symmetry.space_group_name_H-M   'P 1'
#
loop_
_entity.id
_entity.type
_entity.pdbx_description
1 polymer ?
#
loop_
_entity_poly.entity_id
_entity_poly.type
_entity_poly.pdbx_seq_one_letter_code
_entity_poly.pdbx_strand_id
1 'polypeptide(L)'
;MAPTKEEEYKLKDFKDESPFKLGPAEKFLKEVLDVPFAFKRVDVMLYITNFDSEVEYLKRSFETLERTATSFTEIPGDGVLPCYVSDWVGTNLDNIQ
;
A
#
# COMPACT_ATOMS: atom_id res chain seq x y z
N MET A 1 -9.75 -8.92 8.53
CA MET A 1 -10.65 -10.07 8.28
C MET A 1 -12.04 -9.52 8.13
N ALA A 2 -12.61 -9.60 6.92
CA ALA A 2 -14.01 -9.24 6.69
C ALA A 2 -14.86 -10.52 6.77
N PRO A 3 -16.05 -10.46 7.40
CA PRO A 3 -16.96 -11.60 7.46
C PRO A 3 -17.43 -12.00 6.06
N THR A 4 -17.75 -13.28 5.88
CA THR A 4 -18.33 -13.79 4.64
C THR A 4 -19.79 -13.35 4.52
N LYS A 5 -20.32 -13.24 3.29
CA LYS A 5 -21.72 -12.84 3.05
C LYS A 5 -22.74 -13.70 3.79
N GLU A 6 -22.42 -14.97 4.01
CA GLU A 6 -23.28 -15.89 4.76
C GLU A 6 -23.29 -15.59 6.26
N GLU A 7 -22.14 -15.24 6.84
CA GLU A 7 -22.02 -14.83 8.25
C GLU A 7 -22.72 -13.48 8.47
N GLU A 8 -22.59 -12.53 7.55
CA GLU A 8 -23.30 -11.25 7.62
C GLU A 8 -24.82 -11.43 7.63
N TYR A 9 -25.34 -12.33 6.80
CA TYR A 9 -26.78 -12.63 6.75
C TYR A 9 -27.27 -13.25 8.05
N LYS A 10 -26.54 -14.24 8.58
CA LYS A 10 -26.85 -14.91 9.85
C LYS A 10 -26.84 -13.93 11.03
N LEU A 11 -25.91 -12.99 11.04
CA LEU A 11 -25.81 -11.95 12.09
C LEU A 11 -26.93 -10.91 11.98
N LYS A 12 -27.36 -10.53 10.77
CA LYS A 12 -28.46 -9.58 10.55
C LYS A 12 -29.83 -10.15 10.86
N ASP A 13 -30.06 -11.42 10.52
CA ASP A 13 -31.34 -12.10 10.74
C ASP A 13 -31.50 -12.58 12.21
N PHE A 14 -30.46 -12.42 13.03
CA PHE A 14 -30.47 -12.75 14.44
C PHE A 14 -31.32 -11.74 15.25
N LYS A 15 -32.61 -12.07 15.37
CA LYS A 15 -33.62 -11.31 16.14
C LYS A 15 -33.59 -11.55 17.65
N ASP A 16 -32.92 -12.60 18.11
CA ASP A 16 -32.80 -12.91 19.54
C ASP A 16 -31.78 -11.98 20.21
N GLU A 17 -32.25 -10.89 20.83
CA GLU A 17 -31.41 -9.94 21.58
C GLU A 17 -30.94 -10.46 22.95
N SER A 18 -31.17 -11.74 23.26
CA SER A 18 -30.78 -12.27 24.57
C SER A 18 -29.26 -12.10 24.76
N PRO A 19 -28.82 -11.41 25.82
CA PRO A 19 -27.43 -10.99 25.99
C PRO A 19 -26.44 -12.16 26.15
N PHE A 20 -26.95 -13.39 26.27
CA PHE A 20 -26.20 -14.62 26.51
C PHE A 20 -26.00 -15.50 25.26
N LYS A 21 -26.67 -15.23 24.14
CA LYS A 21 -26.54 -16.07 22.93
C LYS A 21 -25.43 -15.64 21.97
N LEU A 22 -25.10 -14.35 21.94
CA LEU A 22 -24.03 -13.82 21.08
C LEU A 22 -22.79 -13.48 21.91
N GLY A 23 -21.63 -13.91 21.43
CA GLY A 23 -20.34 -13.54 22.01
C GLY A 23 -20.05 -12.04 21.85
N PRO A 24 -19.10 -11.48 22.62
CA PRO A 24 -18.71 -10.07 22.51
C PRO A 24 -18.27 -9.66 21.09
N ALA A 25 -17.56 -10.55 20.37
CA ALA A 25 -17.12 -10.31 19.00
C ALA A 25 -18.27 -10.30 17.99
N GLU A 26 -19.26 -11.18 18.17
CA GLU A 26 -20.44 -11.24 17.30
C GLU A 26 -21.35 -10.02 17.48
N LYS A 27 -21.48 -9.54 18.73
CA LYS A 27 -22.16 -8.27 19.02
C LYS A 27 -21.47 -7.10 18.32
N PHE A 28 -20.13 -7.02 18.41
CA PHE A 28 -19.37 -6.00 17.70
C PHE A 28 -19.61 -6.05 16.19
N LEU A 29 -19.55 -7.24 15.58
CA LEU A 29 -19.81 -7.41 14.15
C LEU A 29 -21.25 -7.01 13.78
N LYS A 30 -22.24 -7.33 14.62
CA LYS A 30 -23.63 -6.92 14.40
C LYS A 30 -23.77 -5.39 14.34
N GLU A 31 -23.16 -4.67 15.29
CA GLU A 31 -23.15 -3.20 15.30
C GLU A 31 -22.42 -2.61 14.08
N VAL A 32 -21.28 -3.20 13.71
CA VAL A 32 -20.52 -2.77 12.52
C VAL A 32 -21.32 -3.00 11.23
N LEU A 33 -22.08 -4.09 11.14
CA LEU A 33 -22.90 -4.44 9.97
C LEU A 33 -24.17 -3.59 9.83
N ASP A 34 -24.60 -2.90 10.88
CA ASP A 34 -25.67 -1.90 10.83
C ASP A 34 -25.23 -0.64 10.08
N VAL A 35 -23.94 -0.30 10.15
CA VAL A 35 -23.38 0.82 9.39
C VAL A 35 -23.34 0.49 7.89
N PRO A 36 -23.98 1.30 7.03
CA PRO A 36 -23.99 1.04 5.59
C PRO A 36 -22.57 1.12 5.03
N PHE A 37 -22.18 0.07 4.31
CA PHE A 37 -20.86 -0.06 3.68
C PHE A 37 -19.67 0.02 4.66
N ALA A 38 -19.83 -0.43 5.92
CA ALA A 38 -18.82 -0.33 6.97
C ALA A 38 -17.40 -0.74 6.53
N PHE A 39 -17.25 -1.95 5.99
CA PHE A 39 -15.94 -2.46 5.56
C PHE A 39 -15.35 -1.64 4.39
N LYS A 40 -16.17 -1.26 3.40
CA LYS A 40 -15.70 -0.40 2.30
C LYS A 40 -15.23 0.97 2.80
N ARG A 41 -15.88 1.52 3.83
CA ARG A 41 -15.44 2.79 4.45
C ARG A 41 -14.10 2.63 5.14
N VAL A 42 -13.88 1.51 5.83
CA VAL A 42 -12.58 1.18 6.44
C VAL A 42 -11.50 1.01 5.39
N ASP A 43 -11.79 0.32 4.28
CA ASP A 43 -10.83 0.13 3.18
C ASP A 43 -10.40 1.47 2.57
N VAL A 44 -11.36 2.36 2.30
CA VAL A 44 -11.07 3.70 1.78
C VAL A 44 -10.30 4.54 2.81
N MET A 45 -10.66 4.45 4.08
CA MET A 45 -9.97 5.19 5.14
C MET A 45 -8.51 4.73 5.29
N LEU A 46 -8.26 3.41 5.20
CA LEU A 46 -6.92 2.84 5.19
C LEU A 46 -6.10 3.32 3.98
N TYR A 47 -6.74 3.40 2.80
CA TYR A 47 -6.08 3.95 1.62
C TYR A 47 -5.69 5.42 1.84
N ILE A 48 -6.63 6.25 2.31
CA ILE A 48 -6.39 7.68 2.54
C ILE A 48 -5.26 7.91 3.55
N THR A 49 -5.19 7.13 4.63
CA THR A 49 -4.12 7.28 5.64
C THR A 49 -2.75 6.94 5.10
N ASN A 50 -2.66 6.04 4.13
CA ASN A 50 -1.38 5.61 3.56
C ASN A 50 -1.00 6.41 2.31
N PHE A 51 -1.97 7.04 1.66
CA PHE A 51 -1.82 7.69 0.36
C PHE A 51 -0.65 8.68 0.31
N ASP A 52 -0.57 9.59 1.27
CA ASP A 52 0.49 10.61 1.30
C ASP A 52 1.89 9.97 1.38
N SER A 53 2.04 8.93 2.21
CA SER A 53 3.31 8.23 2.39
C SER A 53 3.73 7.41 1.16
N GLU A 54 2.76 6.74 0.51
CA GLU A 54 3.00 5.97 -0.71
C GLU A 54 3.37 6.88 -1.88
N VAL A 55 2.72 8.04 -2.00
CA VAL A 55 3.02 9.05 -3.02
C VAL A 55 4.38 9.69 -2.77
N GLU A 56 4.70 10.03 -1.51
CA GLU A 56 6.01 10.58 -1.17
C GLU A 56 7.13 9.59 -1.50
N TYR A 57 6.96 8.32 -1.13
CA TYR A 57 7.90 7.26 -1.47
C TYR A 57 8.11 7.17 -2.99
N LEU A 58 7.02 7.12 -3.76
CA LEU A 58 7.08 7.03 -5.21
C LEU A 58 7.79 8.25 -5.83
N LYS A 59 7.53 9.45 -5.31
CA LYS A 59 8.20 10.68 -5.75
C LYS A 59 9.71 10.62 -5.51
N ARG A 60 10.15 10.13 -4.34
CA ARG A 60 11.58 9.95 -4.03
C ARG A 60 12.27 8.96 -4.98
N SER A 61 11.57 7.89 -5.36
CA SER A 61 12.08 6.95 -6.36
C SER A 61 12.30 7.63 -7.72
N PHE A 62 11.35 8.46 -8.15
CA PHE A 62 11.50 9.21 -9.41
C PHE A 62 12.59 10.28 -9.33
N GLU A 63 12.69 11.03 -8.24
CA GLU A 63 13.78 12.00 -8.02
C GLU A 63 15.16 11.32 -8.10
N THR A 64 15.28 10.10 -7.56
CA THR A 64 16.52 9.32 -7.63
C THR A 64 16.84 8.92 -9.07
N LEU A 65 15.85 8.38 -9.79
CA LEU A 65 16.00 7.98 -11.19
C LEU A 65 16.36 9.18 -12.09
N GLU A 66 15.69 10.32 -11.90
CA GLU A 66 15.93 11.56 -12.64
C GLU A 66 17.34 12.10 -12.40
N ARG A 67 17.81 12.08 -11.14
CA ARG A 67 19.20 12.47 -10.81
C ARG A 67 20.21 11.57 -11.48
N THR A 68 19.98 10.25 -11.47
CA THR A 68 20.82 9.31 -12.19
C THR A 68 20.83 9.66 -13.67
N ALA A 69 19.67 9.73 -14.33
CA ALA A 69 19.57 10.04 -15.75
C ALA A 69 20.23 11.39 -16.12
N THR A 70 20.03 12.44 -15.33
CA THR A 70 20.64 13.75 -15.54
C THR A 70 22.16 13.69 -15.43
N SER A 71 22.69 12.98 -14.44
CA SER A 71 24.15 12.79 -14.28
C SER A 71 24.80 11.99 -15.42
N PHE A 72 24.03 11.18 -16.17
CA PHE A 72 24.51 10.53 -17.39
C PHE A 72 24.51 11.46 -18.61
N THR A 73 23.64 12.47 -18.62
CA THR A 73 23.53 13.44 -19.73
C THR A 73 24.40 14.68 -19.55
N GLU A 74 24.80 14.99 -18.31
CA GLU A 74 25.89 15.92 -18.03
C GLU A 74 27.21 15.27 -18.46
N ILE A 75 27.52 15.32 -19.75
CA ILE A 75 28.89 15.15 -20.23
C ILE A 75 29.62 16.41 -19.77
N PRO A 76 30.54 16.35 -18.78
CA PRO A 76 31.39 17.49 -18.51
C PRO A 76 32.11 17.87 -19.81
N GLY A 77 32.25 19.17 -20.08
CA GLY A 77 32.78 19.68 -21.35
C GLY A 77 34.21 19.23 -21.71
N ASP A 78 34.80 18.35 -20.91
CA ASP A 78 36.08 17.66 -21.08
C ASP A 78 35.95 16.24 -21.68
N GLY A 79 34.72 15.71 -21.86
CA GLY A 79 34.50 14.38 -22.46
C GLY A 79 34.85 13.21 -21.55
N VAL A 80 34.99 13.44 -20.23
CA VAL A 80 35.33 12.39 -19.24
C VAL A 80 34.06 11.94 -18.53
N LEU A 81 33.74 10.64 -18.57
CA LEU A 81 32.61 10.10 -17.81
C LEU A 81 32.84 10.29 -16.29
N PRO A 82 31.82 10.68 -15.51
CA PRO A 82 31.94 10.74 -14.06
C PRO A 82 32.31 9.36 -13.51
N CYS A 83 33.31 9.28 -12.61
CA CYS A 83 33.88 8.02 -12.11
C CYS A 83 32.84 7.01 -11.56
N TYR A 84 31.67 7.49 -11.11
CA TYR A 84 30.56 6.65 -10.64
C TYR A 84 29.86 5.84 -11.75
N VAL A 85 29.91 6.30 -13.01
CA VAL A 85 29.31 5.57 -14.15
C VAL A 85 30.12 4.33 -14.51
N SER A 86 31.45 4.40 -14.40
CA SER A 86 32.36 3.27 -14.61
C SER A 86 32.09 2.10 -13.64
N ASP A 87 31.78 2.40 -12.38
CA ASP A 87 31.50 1.38 -11.35
C ASP A 87 30.13 0.70 -11.57
N TRP A 88 29.12 1.44 -12.03
CA TRP A 88 27.80 0.87 -12.32
C TRP A 88 27.80 0.02 -13.61
N VAL A 89 28.49 0.47 -14.66
CA VAL A 89 28.63 -0.31 -15.90
C VAL A 89 29.47 -1.58 -15.66
N GLY A 90 30.51 -1.51 -14.83
CA GLY A 90 31.31 -2.68 -14.46
C GLY A 90 30.50 -3.72 -13.69
N THR A 91 29.75 -3.31 -12.68
CA THR A 91 28.99 -4.23 -11.82
C THR A 91 27.75 -4.84 -12.47
N ASN A 92 27.17 -4.20 -13.49
CA ASN A 92 26.01 -4.75 -14.22
C ASN A 92 26.41 -5.69 -15.38
N LEU A 93 27.65 -5.59 -15.89
CA LEU A 93 28.18 -6.55 -16.88
C LEU A 93 28.52 -7.90 -16.24
N ASP A 94 28.93 -7.90 -14.98
CA ASP A 94 29.24 -9.12 -14.21
C ASP A 94 27.98 -9.90 -13.77
N ASN A 95 26.79 -9.31 -13.93
CA ASN A 95 25.50 -9.89 -13.55
C ASN A 95 24.68 -10.39 -14.77
N ILE A 96 25.26 -10.33 -15.98
CA ILE A 96 24.75 -11.02 -17.17
C ILE A 96 25.59 -12.30 -17.35
N GLN A 97 25.30 -13.31 -16.53
CA GLN A 97 25.64 -14.70 -16.80
C GLN A 97 24.45 -15.61 -16.47
#